data_AF-A0A9E5VDJ6-F1
#
_entry.id   AF-A0A9E5VDJ6-F1
#
_cell.length_a   1.000
_cell.length_b   1.000
_cell.length_c   1.000
_cell.angle_alpha   90.00
_cell.angle_beta   90.00
_cell.angle_gamma   90.00
#
_symmetry.space_group_name_H-M   'P 1'
#
loop_
_entity.id
_entity.type
_entity.pdbx_description
1 polymer ?
#
loop_
_entity_poly.entity_id
_entity_poly.type
_entity_poly.pdbx_seq_one_letter_code
_entity_poly.pdbx_strand_id
1 'polypeptide(L)'
;MFFTQTGEDMLGGKPPLPLLQKQLLTHQYPSAYGKKPGVLIHPELQVKPFLFVLELLNREEIGFLTDIELAVALVYGHNRACLNICSTKIQELRSGRSISDVIGVVDRYTPRRQRFPDGLLDDANTFKNYLQSCCLVFSERINGRNAIRFDEENRKIYEKYLHLADEYIECHDDEGFQRRYGSRTKRGDTRQIPDQKAPSIDPAASIILSHFYARCGAEFVTQKATQEFVREMRQDYGFSPRKVKEAIGPHLNSTIDYFESTYIELSRSGDSRDAIKFEKATQAIFRDRLRFVVEHTGQRRRPKGVGGYADLFLIAEDNQHCAIVDTKASPRYSLPHADCIKMTGTYIPNYSELCAGRELELEFASYVAGGYSGDVLTRLREIQHQGKVPCSAITARKLLQIAKAKPADQEACRAMLSKSCVYG
;
A
#
# COMPACT_ATOMS: atom_id res chain seq x y z
N MET A 1 -29.97 7.41 7.83
CA MET A 1 -28.60 6.84 7.86
C MET A 1 -27.64 7.99 7.72
N PHE A 2 -26.72 8.18 8.66
CA PHE A 2 -25.73 9.25 8.63
C PHE A 2 -24.34 8.67 8.37
N PHE A 3 -23.48 9.45 7.72
CA PHE A 3 -22.06 9.11 7.58
C PHE A 3 -21.26 9.77 8.70
N THR A 4 -20.28 9.03 9.23
CA THR A 4 -19.24 9.64 10.07
C THR A 4 -18.40 10.60 9.25
N GLN A 5 -17.63 11.49 9.87
CA GLN A 5 -16.74 12.39 9.14
C GLN A 5 -15.72 11.63 8.28
N THR A 6 -15.23 10.47 8.75
CA THR A 6 -14.39 9.57 7.93
C THR A 6 -15.15 8.98 6.75
N GLY A 7 -16.43 8.57 6.93
CA GLY A 7 -17.26 8.10 5.82
C GLY A 7 -17.47 9.18 4.75
N GLU A 8 -17.75 10.41 5.17
CA GLU A 8 -17.86 11.55 4.26
C GLU A 8 -16.53 11.89 3.59
N ASP A 9 -15.41 11.77 4.31
CA ASP A 9 -14.08 11.98 3.75
C ASP A 9 -13.79 10.97 2.63
N MET A 10 -14.12 9.69 2.84
CA MET A 10 -14.01 8.67 1.80
C MET A 10 -14.92 8.96 0.61
N LEU A 11 -16.19 9.31 0.85
CA LEU A 11 -17.13 9.69 -0.21
C LEU A 11 -16.69 10.93 -0.97
N GLY A 12 -16.09 11.90 -0.28
CA GLY A 12 -15.52 13.12 -0.84
C GLY A 12 -14.22 12.89 -1.61
N GLY A 13 -13.72 11.66 -1.70
CA GLY A 13 -12.52 11.32 -2.43
C GLY A 13 -11.23 11.71 -1.71
N LYS A 14 -11.26 11.89 -0.38
CA LYS A 14 -10.02 12.03 0.38
C LYS A 14 -9.19 10.74 0.32
N PRO A 15 -7.88 10.83 0.56
CA PRO A 15 -6.97 9.72 0.34
C PRO A 15 -7.35 8.54 1.23
N PRO A 16 -7.59 7.35 0.66
CA PRO A 16 -8.16 6.23 1.43
C PRO A 16 -7.16 5.70 2.46
N LEU A 17 -5.88 5.58 2.11
CA LEU A 17 -4.89 4.91 2.96
C LEU A 17 -4.75 5.57 4.35
N PRO A 18 -4.54 6.89 4.50
CA PRO A 18 -4.46 7.52 5.82
C PRO A 18 -5.75 7.42 6.64
N LEU A 19 -6.91 7.42 5.97
CA LEU A 19 -8.21 7.26 6.64
C LEU A 19 -8.38 5.84 7.18
N LEU A 20 -8.07 4.84 6.38
CA LEU A 20 -8.14 3.43 6.75
C LEU A 20 -7.13 3.10 7.86
N GLN A 21 -5.88 3.56 7.74
CA GLN A 21 -4.87 3.42 8.79
C GLN A 21 -5.35 3.99 10.12
N LYS A 22 -5.95 5.19 10.10
CA LYS A 22 -6.55 5.78 11.31
C LYS A 22 -7.64 4.89 11.88
N GLN A 23 -8.65 4.51 11.08
CA GLN A 23 -9.77 3.70 11.56
C GLN A 23 -9.29 2.37 12.13
N LEU A 24 -8.29 1.74 11.51
CA LEU A 24 -7.74 0.47 11.95
C LEU A 24 -6.98 0.60 13.27
N LEU A 25 -6.12 1.61 13.39
CA LEU A 25 -5.30 1.85 14.59
C LEU A 25 -6.12 2.37 15.78
N THR A 26 -7.29 2.95 15.55
CA THR A 26 -8.23 3.35 16.61
C THR A 26 -9.34 2.34 16.85
N HIS A 27 -9.41 1.26 16.06
CA HIS A 27 -10.39 0.20 16.29
C HIS A 27 -10.17 -0.40 17.67
N GLN A 28 -11.26 -0.63 18.41
CA GLN A 28 -11.20 -1.02 19.81
C GLN A 28 -12.32 -1.98 20.19
N TYR A 29 -12.08 -2.71 21.27
CA TYR A 29 -13.10 -3.27 22.13
C TYR A 29 -13.00 -2.66 23.53
N PRO A 30 -14.12 -2.43 24.22
CA PRO A 30 -15.50 -2.58 23.73
C PRO A 30 -15.84 -1.58 22.60
N SER A 31 -16.77 -1.97 21.73
CA SER A 31 -17.29 -1.15 20.62
C SER A 31 -18.80 -1.30 20.47
N ALA A 32 -19.44 -0.39 19.74
CA ALA A 32 -20.86 -0.48 19.41
C ALA A 32 -21.19 -1.81 18.69
N TYR A 33 -20.36 -2.23 17.73
CA TYR A 33 -20.54 -3.50 17.02
C TYR A 33 -20.38 -4.70 17.95
N GLY A 34 -19.38 -4.70 18.82
CA GLY A 34 -19.12 -5.80 19.76
C GLY A 34 -20.29 -6.12 20.69
N LYS A 35 -21.13 -5.13 21.00
CA LYS A 35 -22.32 -5.28 21.85
C LYS A 35 -23.56 -5.81 21.13
N LYS A 36 -23.55 -5.89 19.79
CA LYS A 36 -24.75 -6.28 19.02
C LYS A 36 -25.14 -7.72 19.29
N PRO A 37 -26.45 -8.04 19.28
CA PRO A 37 -26.94 -9.42 19.34
C PRO A 37 -26.28 -10.28 18.26
N GLY A 38 -25.70 -11.39 18.66
CA GLY A 38 -24.95 -12.32 17.80
C GLY A 38 -23.44 -12.08 17.75
N VAL A 39 -22.93 -10.89 18.08
CA VAL A 39 -21.49 -10.63 18.20
C VAL A 39 -21.03 -10.84 19.64
N LEU A 40 -21.73 -10.22 20.60
CA LEU A 40 -21.61 -10.44 22.06
C LEU A 40 -20.16 -10.63 22.55
N ILE A 41 -19.27 -9.71 22.20
CA ILE A 41 -17.90 -9.70 22.70
C ILE A 41 -17.93 -9.35 24.20
N HIS A 42 -17.18 -10.12 24.99
CA HIS A 42 -17.16 -9.98 26.44
C HIS A 42 -16.67 -8.58 26.86
N PRO A 43 -17.32 -7.91 27.82
CA PRO A 43 -17.03 -6.52 28.16
C PRO A 43 -15.64 -6.29 28.78
N GLU A 44 -15.02 -7.33 29.35
CA GLU A 44 -13.64 -7.26 29.85
C GLU A 44 -12.58 -7.23 28.73
N LEU A 45 -12.97 -7.48 27.48
CA LEU A 45 -12.09 -7.29 26.33
C LEU A 45 -11.88 -5.79 26.09
N GLN A 46 -10.76 -5.27 26.59
CA GLN A 46 -10.37 -3.87 26.46
C GLN A 46 -9.04 -3.75 25.71
N VAL A 47 -9.14 -3.76 24.38
CA VAL A 47 -7.98 -3.77 23.50
C VAL A 47 -8.21 -2.96 22.24
N LYS A 48 -7.15 -2.34 21.72
CA LYS A 48 -7.06 -1.91 20.33
C LYS A 48 -6.35 -2.98 19.52
N PRO A 49 -7.07 -3.96 18.94
CA PRO A 49 -6.47 -5.23 18.58
C PRO A 49 -5.39 -5.07 17.49
N PHE A 50 -5.61 -4.19 16.50
CA PHE A 50 -4.61 -3.99 15.44
C PHE A 50 -3.34 -3.34 15.97
N LEU A 51 -3.49 -2.35 16.87
CA LEU A 51 -2.36 -1.72 17.54
C LEU A 51 -1.61 -2.70 18.45
N PHE A 52 -2.33 -3.58 19.16
CA PHE A 52 -1.76 -4.63 20.00
C PHE A 52 -0.90 -5.62 19.18
N VAL A 53 -1.38 -6.05 18.00
CA VAL A 53 -0.59 -6.92 17.11
C VAL A 53 0.65 -6.21 16.57
N LEU A 54 0.56 -4.92 16.23
CA LEU A 54 1.75 -4.16 15.85
C LEU A 54 2.73 -4.02 17.00
N GLU A 55 2.25 -3.84 18.24
CA GLU A 55 3.09 -3.82 19.44
C GLU A 55 3.80 -5.17 19.65
N LEU A 56 3.10 -6.30 19.45
CA LEU A 56 3.71 -7.63 19.44
C LEU A 56 4.80 -7.77 18.37
N LEU A 57 4.53 -7.36 17.12
CA LEU A 57 5.49 -7.44 16.02
C LEU A 57 6.76 -6.61 16.25
N ASN A 58 6.67 -5.57 17.08
CA ASN A 58 7.77 -4.70 17.45
C ASN A 58 8.57 -5.20 18.67
N ARG A 59 8.18 -6.32 19.28
CA ARG A 59 9.01 -6.99 20.30
C ARG A 59 10.15 -7.75 19.62
N GLU A 60 11.37 -7.57 20.14
CA GLU A 60 12.59 -8.15 19.58
C GLU A 60 12.51 -9.67 19.46
N GLU A 61 11.95 -10.34 20.47
CA GLU A 61 11.79 -11.79 20.50
C GLU A 61 10.72 -12.32 19.53
N ILE A 62 9.82 -11.45 19.04
CA ILE A 62 8.74 -11.82 18.11
C ILE A 62 9.18 -11.52 16.68
N GLY A 63 9.35 -10.25 16.32
CA GLY A 63 9.80 -9.74 15.02
C GLY A 63 8.93 -10.07 13.79
N PHE A 64 8.15 -11.15 13.82
CA PHE A 64 7.23 -11.61 12.79
C PHE A 64 6.12 -12.47 13.40
N LEU A 65 5.00 -12.63 12.68
CA LEU A 65 3.92 -13.55 13.04
C LEU A 65 3.43 -14.30 11.80
N THR A 66 3.38 -15.62 11.86
CA THR A 66 2.61 -16.46 10.91
C THR A 66 1.11 -16.36 11.19
N ASP A 67 0.28 -16.82 10.25
CA ASP A 67 -1.18 -16.86 10.44
C ASP A 67 -1.58 -17.65 11.71
N ILE A 68 -0.85 -18.74 11.99
CA ILE A 68 -1.04 -19.58 13.18
C ILE A 68 -0.62 -18.82 14.46
N GLU A 69 0.48 -18.08 14.43
CA GLU A 69 0.93 -17.31 15.60
C GLU A 69 0.03 -16.10 15.85
N LEU A 70 -0.52 -15.48 14.81
CA LEU A 70 -1.47 -14.38 14.92
C LEU A 70 -2.76 -14.81 15.64
N ALA A 71 -3.18 -16.06 15.48
CA ALA A 71 -4.30 -16.63 16.23
C ALA A 71 -4.10 -16.53 17.75
N VAL A 72 -2.86 -16.62 18.26
CA VAL A 72 -2.58 -16.44 19.69
C VAL A 72 -2.99 -15.05 20.17
N ALA A 73 -2.71 -14.00 19.39
CA ALA A 73 -3.08 -12.63 19.73
C ALA A 73 -4.60 -12.43 19.74
N LEU A 74 -5.34 -13.11 18.85
CA LEU A 74 -6.80 -13.04 18.82
C LEU A 74 -7.45 -13.69 20.05
N VAL A 75 -6.84 -14.72 20.62
CA VAL A 75 -7.41 -15.47 21.75
C VAL A 75 -6.96 -14.97 23.11
N TYR A 76 -5.75 -14.40 23.20
CA TYR A 76 -5.19 -13.98 24.48
C TYR A 76 -4.98 -12.46 24.59
N GLY A 77 -5.04 -11.72 23.48
CA GLY A 77 -4.78 -10.28 23.41
C GLY A 77 -5.95 -9.45 23.91
N HIS A 78 -6.28 -9.56 25.20
CA HIS A 78 -7.46 -8.89 25.77
C HIS A 78 -7.23 -7.46 26.21
N ASN A 79 -5.98 -7.10 26.47
CA ASN A 79 -5.50 -5.77 26.83
C ASN A 79 -3.96 -5.76 26.70
N ARG A 80 -3.33 -4.60 26.91
CA ARG A 80 -1.85 -4.48 26.78
C ARG A 80 -1.05 -5.36 27.75
N ALA A 81 -1.58 -5.70 28.92
CA ALA A 81 -0.87 -6.59 29.85
C ALA A 81 -0.73 -8.02 29.29
N CYS A 82 -1.53 -8.38 28.30
CA CYS A 82 -1.47 -9.69 27.64
C CYS A 82 -0.30 -9.87 26.67
N LEU A 83 0.52 -8.83 26.40
CA LEU A 83 1.65 -8.94 25.49
C LEU A 83 2.61 -10.08 25.89
N ASN A 84 2.88 -10.24 27.19
CA ASN A 84 3.81 -11.26 27.68
C ASN A 84 3.27 -12.68 27.50
N ILE A 85 2.00 -12.93 27.85
CA ILE A 85 1.40 -14.26 27.65
C ILE A 85 1.32 -14.61 26.15
N CYS A 86 0.98 -13.64 25.29
CA CYS A 86 1.01 -13.84 23.84
C CYS A 86 2.42 -14.20 23.37
N SER A 87 3.46 -13.46 23.79
CA SER A 87 4.84 -13.78 23.43
C SER A 87 5.24 -15.19 23.88
N THR A 88 4.95 -15.58 25.12
CA THR A 88 5.23 -16.93 25.62
C THR A 88 4.55 -18.01 24.76
N LYS A 89 3.25 -17.83 24.45
CA LYS A 89 2.48 -18.78 23.64
C LYS A 89 2.96 -18.86 22.19
N ILE A 90 3.42 -17.76 21.62
CA ILE A 90 4.07 -17.74 20.30
C ILE A 90 5.38 -18.53 20.34
N GLN A 91 6.20 -18.36 21.38
CA GLN A 91 7.43 -19.15 21.53
C GLN A 91 7.17 -20.64 21.71
N GLU A 92 6.09 -21.02 22.43
CA GLU A 92 5.64 -22.42 22.52
C GLU A 92 5.30 -23.00 21.13
N LEU A 93 4.65 -22.24 20.24
CA LEU A 93 4.42 -22.68 18.86
C LEU A 93 5.72 -22.82 18.07
N ARG A 94 6.65 -21.87 18.25
CA ARG A 94 7.97 -21.91 17.59
C ARG A 94 8.83 -23.08 18.05
N SER A 95 8.63 -23.56 19.28
CA SER A 95 9.29 -24.78 19.80
C SER A 95 8.69 -26.08 19.27
N GLY A 96 7.72 -26.02 18.34
CA GLY A 96 7.13 -27.17 17.67
C GLY A 96 5.83 -27.69 18.27
N ARG A 97 5.23 -26.99 19.26
CA ARG A 97 3.93 -27.40 19.81
C ARG A 97 2.80 -27.11 18.82
N SER A 98 1.74 -27.92 18.88
CA SER A 98 0.56 -27.72 18.03
C SER A 98 -0.30 -26.56 18.54
N ILE A 99 -1.06 -25.92 17.64
CA ILE A 99 -1.99 -24.84 18.00
C ILE A 99 -3.04 -25.29 19.02
N SER A 100 -3.50 -26.54 18.91
CA SER A 100 -4.49 -27.13 19.82
C SER A 100 -3.98 -27.21 21.25
N ASP A 101 -2.68 -27.51 21.42
CA ASP A 101 -2.06 -27.62 22.74
C ASP A 101 -1.74 -26.25 23.36
N VAL A 102 -1.52 -25.25 22.52
CA VAL A 102 -1.13 -23.90 22.96
C VAL A 102 -2.35 -23.06 23.34
N ILE A 103 -3.41 -23.07 22.51
CA ILE A 103 -4.58 -22.18 22.67
C ILE A 103 -5.67 -22.76 23.57
N GLY A 104 -5.82 -24.09 23.59
CA GLY A 104 -6.92 -24.74 24.32
C GLY A 104 -8.31 -24.40 23.77
N VAL A 105 -9.32 -25.16 24.16
CA VAL A 105 -10.67 -25.13 23.52
C VAL A 105 -11.58 -24.00 24.02
N VAL A 106 -11.17 -23.19 25.00
CA VAL A 106 -12.09 -22.26 25.68
C VAL A 106 -11.70 -20.79 25.49
N ASP A 107 -12.24 -20.19 24.44
CA ASP A 107 -12.31 -18.74 24.28
C ASP A 107 -13.53 -18.21 25.00
N ARG A 108 -13.31 -17.44 26.07
CA ARG A 108 -14.37 -16.89 26.90
C ARG A 108 -14.81 -15.49 26.47
N TYR A 109 -14.06 -14.87 25.55
CA TYR A 109 -14.20 -13.45 25.24
C TYR A 109 -14.92 -13.21 23.92
N THR A 110 -14.84 -14.17 23.00
CA THR A 110 -15.55 -14.11 21.72
C THR A 110 -16.39 -15.37 21.51
N PRO A 111 -17.69 -15.23 21.16
CA PRO A 111 -18.51 -16.38 20.81
C PRO A 111 -18.04 -16.91 19.45
N ARG A 112 -17.30 -18.02 19.47
CA ARG A 112 -16.82 -18.65 18.24
C ARG A 112 -17.97 -19.27 17.48
N ARG A 113 -18.19 -18.79 16.25
CA ARG A 113 -19.24 -19.31 15.36
C ARG A 113 -18.79 -20.51 14.52
N GLN A 114 -17.48 -20.72 14.39
CA GLN A 114 -16.89 -21.74 13.53
C GLN A 114 -16.02 -22.74 14.33
N ARG A 115 -15.75 -23.91 13.73
CA ARG A 115 -15.00 -24.99 14.37
C ARG A 115 -13.53 -24.59 14.54
N PHE A 116 -12.98 -24.91 15.70
CA PHE A 116 -11.54 -24.76 15.97
C PHE A 116 -10.73 -25.88 15.28
N PRO A 117 -9.53 -25.58 14.73
CA PRO A 117 -8.88 -24.27 14.66
C PRO A 117 -9.25 -23.44 13.41
N ASP A 118 -9.90 -24.04 12.42
CA ASP A 118 -10.07 -23.45 11.08
C ASP A 118 -10.70 -22.05 11.11
N GLY A 119 -11.80 -21.86 11.85
CA GLY A 119 -12.44 -20.55 11.92
C GLY A 119 -11.60 -19.47 12.61
N LEU A 120 -10.75 -19.86 13.56
CA LEU A 120 -9.81 -18.92 14.19
C LEU A 120 -8.69 -18.53 13.21
N LEU A 121 -8.26 -19.46 12.36
CA LEU A 121 -7.26 -19.18 11.33
C LEU A 121 -7.83 -18.31 10.21
N ASP A 122 -9.12 -18.45 9.87
CA ASP A 122 -9.82 -17.56 8.95
C ASP A 122 -9.95 -16.14 9.51
N ASP A 123 -10.26 -16.00 10.80
CA ASP A 123 -10.25 -14.72 11.49
C ASP A 123 -8.85 -14.09 11.52
N ALA A 124 -7.81 -14.88 11.82
CA ALA A 124 -6.42 -14.43 11.77
C ALA A 124 -6.01 -13.98 10.37
N ASN A 125 -6.38 -14.73 9.33
CA ASN A 125 -6.11 -14.36 7.95
C ASN A 125 -6.85 -13.06 7.56
N THR A 126 -8.10 -12.90 7.98
CA THR A 126 -8.87 -11.67 7.77
C THR A 126 -8.20 -10.48 8.46
N PHE A 127 -7.78 -10.67 9.71
CA PHE A 127 -7.08 -9.65 10.50
C PHE A 127 -5.77 -9.22 9.83
N LYS A 128 -4.98 -10.19 9.38
CA LYS A 128 -3.77 -9.96 8.59
C LYS A 128 -4.08 -9.15 7.33
N ASN A 129 -5.10 -9.51 6.56
CA ASN A 129 -5.46 -8.82 5.32
C ASN A 129 -5.78 -7.33 5.58
N TYR A 130 -6.47 -7.00 6.68
CA TYR A 130 -6.68 -5.60 7.07
C TYR A 130 -5.38 -4.86 7.35
N LEU A 131 -4.44 -5.45 8.12
CA LEU A 131 -3.13 -4.85 8.36
C LEU A 131 -2.34 -4.62 7.06
N GLN A 132 -2.37 -5.60 6.14
CA GLN A 132 -1.69 -5.52 4.85
C GLN A 132 -2.30 -4.46 3.93
N SER A 133 -3.65 -4.39 3.85
CA SER A 133 -4.36 -3.39 3.03
C SER A 133 -4.09 -1.96 3.48
N CYS A 134 -3.80 -1.76 4.77
CA CYS A 134 -3.39 -0.47 5.32
C CYS A 134 -1.88 -0.24 5.25
N CYS A 135 -1.15 -1.11 4.57
CA CYS A 135 0.31 -1.12 4.45
C CYS A 135 1.05 -1.06 5.80
N LEU A 136 0.43 -1.49 6.92
CA LEU A 136 1.07 -1.44 8.25
C LEU A 136 2.03 -2.61 8.48
N VAL A 137 1.82 -3.68 7.72
CA VAL A 137 2.67 -4.87 7.68
C VAL A 137 2.91 -5.29 6.24
N PHE A 138 3.95 -6.08 6.02
CA PHE A 138 4.17 -6.79 4.77
C PHE A 138 4.30 -8.29 5.02
N SER A 139 4.04 -9.09 3.99
CA SER A 139 4.19 -10.55 4.04
C SER A 139 5.55 -10.99 3.49
N GLU A 140 6.14 -12.01 4.12
CA GLU A 140 7.33 -12.70 3.66
C GLU A 140 7.23 -14.21 3.92
N ARG A 141 8.10 -14.99 3.25
CA ARG A 141 8.20 -16.43 3.45
C ARG A 141 9.32 -16.72 4.45
N ILE A 142 8.96 -17.21 5.64
CA ILE A 142 9.91 -17.64 6.67
C ILE A 142 9.75 -19.14 6.85
N ASN A 143 10.82 -19.92 6.64
CA ASN A 143 10.81 -21.39 6.78
C ASN A 143 9.66 -22.07 6.02
N GLY A 144 9.35 -21.59 4.81
CA GLY A 144 8.26 -22.13 4.00
C GLY A 144 6.85 -21.80 4.50
N ARG A 145 6.70 -20.84 5.43
CA ARG A 145 5.40 -20.33 5.91
C ARG A 145 5.27 -18.85 5.59
N ASN A 146 4.04 -18.41 5.35
CA ASN A 146 3.74 -16.98 5.23
C ASN A 146 3.77 -16.37 6.63
N ALA A 147 4.48 -15.27 6.77
CA ALA A 147 4.54 -14.48 7.99
C ALA A 147 4.44 -12.99 7.67
N ILE A 148 3.88 -12.23 8.59
CA ILE A 148 3.85 -10.77 8.54
C ILE A 148 4.93 -10.17 9.44
N ARG A 149 5.43 -9.01 9.01
CA ARG A 149 6.32 -8.15 9.77
C ARG A 149 5.83 -6.72 9.77
N PHE A 150 6.17 -5.98 10.81
CA PHE A 150 5.94 -4.55 10.88
C PHE A 150 6.64 -3.82 9.73
N ASP A 151 5.95 -2.87 9.10
CA ASP A 151 6.52 -2.02 8.06
C ASP A 151 7.13 -0.74 8.65
N GLU A 152 8.46 -0.65 8.67
CA GLU A 152 9.20 0.47 9.26
C GLU A 152 8.84 1.84 8.65
N GLU A 153 8.38 1.89 7.41
CA GLU A 153 7.90 3.13 6.79
C GLU A 153 6.71 3.75 7.54
N ASN A 154 5.98 2.94 8.31
CA ASN A 154 4.83 3.36 9.12
C ASN A 154 5.18 3.56 10.61
N ARG A 155 6.48 3.59 10.97
CA ARG A 155 6.97 3.86 12.33
C ARG A 155 6.30 5.09 12.97
N LYS A 156 6.32 6.21 12.24
CA LYS A 156 5.76 7.49 12.73
C LYS A 156 4.27 7.42 13.03
N ILE A 157 3.48 6.77 12.17
CA ILE A 157 2.03 6.64 12.39
C ILE A 157 1.74 5.65 13.52
N TYR A 158 2.48 4.55 13.59
CA TYR A 158 2.40 3.59 14.69
C TYR A 158 2.67 4.26 16.05
N GLU A 159 3.80 4.95 16.20
CA GLU A 159 4.17 5.65 17.45
C GLU A 159 3.10 6.66 17.87
N LYS A 160 2.60 7.45 16.92
CA LYS A 160 1.51 8.40 17.15
C LYS A 160 0.28 7.74 17.80
N TYR A 161 -0.13 6.56 17.35
CA TYR A 161 -1.30 5.87 17.90
C TYR A 161 -0.96 5.00 19.11
N LEU A 162 0.28 4.53 19.25
CA LEU A 162 0.77 3.84 20.44
C LEU A 162 0.68 4.72 21.69
N HIS A 163 0.99 6.02 21.57
CA HIS A 163 0.78 6.98 22.66
C HIS A 163 -0.70 7.11 23.09
N LEU A 164 -1.63 6.71 22.23
CA LEU A 164 -3.07 6.75 22.47
C LEU A 164 -3.63 5.35 22.79
N ALA A 165 -2.79 4.34 23.02
CA ALA A 165 -3.23 2.94 23.12
C ALA A 165 -4.28 2.74 24.21
N ASP A 166 -4.15 3.47 25.32
CA ASP A 166 -5.02 3.38 26.49
C ASP A 166 -6.20 4.38 26.47
N GLU A 167 -6.31 5.21 25.41
CA GLU A 167 -7.46 6.11 25.22
C GLU A 167 -8.62 5.38 24.53
N TYR A 168 -9.65 4.99 25.29
CA TYR A 168 -10.84 4.31 24.77
C TYR A 168 -12.04 5.25 24.61
N ILE A 169 -12.80 5.05 23.52
CA ILE A 169 -14.10 5.67 23.32
C ILE A 169 -15.12 4.92 24.18
N GLU A 170 -15.78 5.63 25.10
CA GLU A 170 -16.89 5.08 25.87
C GLU A 170 -18.05 4.69 24.93
N CYS A 171 -18.59 3.49 25.13
CA CYS A 171 -19.69 2.96 24.32
C CYS A 171 -21.01 3.03 25.10
N HIS A 172 -21.56 4.24 25.27
CA HIS A 172 -22.87 4.44 25.90
C HIS A 172 -24.01 4.13 24.93
N ASP A 173 -23.89 4.65 23.72
CA ASP A 173 -24.84 4.46 22.63
C ASP A 173 -24.12 4.30 21.28
N ASP A 174 -24.81 3.69 20.31
CA ASP A 174 -24.24 3.37 19.00
C ASP A 174 -23.84 4.64 18.23
N GLU A 175 -24.66 5.69 18.24
CA GLU A 175 -24.39 6.91 17.49
C GLU A 175 -23.16 7.65 18.06
N GLY A 176 -23.15 7.92 19.36
CA GLY A 176 -22.08 8.62 20.05
C GLY A 176 -20.74 7.89 19.93
N PHE A 177 -20.74 6.56 19.92
CA PHE A 177 -19.55 5.78 19.60
C PHE A 177 -19.10 6.00 18.15
N GLN A 178 -19.98 5.79 17.16
CA GLN A 178 -19.62 5.91 15.74
C GLN A 178 -19.12 7.31 15.38
N ARG A 179 -19.74 8.36 15.95
CA ARG A 179 -19.34 9.75 15.76
C ARG A 179 -17.95 10.03 16.30
N ARG A 180 -17.60 9.52 17.49
CA ARG A 180 -16.25 9.65 18.06
C ARG A 180 -15.22 8.83 17.28
N TYR A 181 -15.57 7.61 16.92
CA TYR A 181 -14.69 6.68 16.18
C TYR A 181 -14.33 7.20 14.78
N GLY A 182 -15.31 7.73 14.05
CA GLY A 182 -15.12 8.32 12.73
C GLY A 182 -14.84 9.83 12.73
N SER A 183 -14.58 10.45 13.89
CA SER A 183 -14.30 11.90 13.97
C SER A 183 -12.89 12.23 13.49
N ARG A 184 -12.71 13.38 12.84
CA ARG A 184 -11.39 13.94 12.47
C ARG A 184 -10.56 14.33 13.69
N THR A 185 -11.22 14.77 14.77
CA THR A 185 -10.55 15.36 15.95
C THR A 185 -10.92 14.64 17.25
N LYS A 186 -10.10 14.81 18.30
CA LYS A 186 -10.40 14.30 19.65
C LYS A 186 -11.68 14.91 20.26
N ARG A 187 -12.12 16.08 19.78
CA ARG A 187 -13.35 16.75 20.26
C ARG A 187 -14.63 16.07 19.80
N GLY A 188 -14.53 15.06 18.92
CA GLY A 188 -15.68 14.35 18.36
C GLY A 188 -16.34 15.09 17.20
N ASP A 189 -17.47 14.55 16.76
CA ASP A 189 -18.30 15.12 15.71
C ASP A 189 -19.54 15.79 16.33
N THR A 190 -19.60 17.13 16.32
CA THR A 190 -20.68 17.94 16.93
C THR A 190 -21.73 18.44 15.93
N ARG A 191 -21.65 18.00 14.66
CA ARG A 191 -22.56 18.45 13.61
C ARG A 191 -24.00 18.10 13.96
N GLN A 192 -24.95 18.99 13.69
CA GLN A 192 -26.35 18.60 13.68
C GLN A 192 -26.53 17.65 12.49
N ILE A 193 -26.98 16.43 12.75
CA ILE A 193 -27.38 15.49 11.71
C ILE A 193 -28.84 15.87 11.43
N PRO A 194 -29.15 16.57 10.32
CA PRO A 194 -30.54 16.78 9.98
C PRO A 194 -31.17 15.40 9.74
N ASP A 195 -32.49 15.31 9.78
CA ASP A 195 -33.25 14.15 9.26
C ASP A 195 -33.02 14.06 7.73
N GLN A 196 -31.79 13.74 7.33
CA GLN A 196 -31.39 13.60 5.96
C GLN A 196 -31.93 12.25 5.52
N LYS A 197 -32.85 12.28 4.55
CA LYS A 197 -33.12 11.13 3.70
C LYS A 197 -31.76 10.56 3.31
N ALA A 198 -31.59 9.25 3.50
CA ALA A 198 -30.38 8.55 3.10
C ALA A 198 -30.01 9.03 1.70
N PRO A 199 -28.77 9.50 1.47
CA PRO A 199 -28.41 10.07 0.19
C PRO A 199 -28.76 9.04 -0.89
N SER A 200 -29.60 9.47 -1.83
CA SER A 200 -29.93 8.67 -3.00
C SER A 200 -28.63 8.36 -3.72
N ILE A 201 -28.15 7.13 -3.62
CA ILE A 201 -27.01 6.67 -4.41
C ILE A 201 -27.45 6.76 -5.86
N ASP A 202 -26.92 7.72 -6.59
CA ASP A 202 -27.12 7.84 -8.03
C ASP A 202 -26.28 6.75 -8.71
N PRO A 203 -26.91 5.71 -9.31
CA PRO A 203 -26.17 4.60 -9.89
C PRO A 203 -25.23 5.06 -11.02
N ALA A 204 -25.64 6.07 -11.79
CA ALA A 204 -24.82 6.61 -12.87
C ALA A 204 -23.56 7.29 -12.32
N ALA A 205 -23.72 8.12 -11.28
CA ALA A 205 -22.58 8.74 -10.61
C ALA A 205 -21.64 7.68 -10.00
N SER A 206 -22.19 6.62 -9.40
CA SER A 206 -21.38 5.53 -8.84
C SER A 206 -20.53 4.82 -9.89
N ILE A 207 -21.10 4.51 -11.06
CA ILE A 207 -20.35 3.89 -12.17
C ILE A 207 -19.26 4.85 -12.66
N ILE A 208 -19.61 6.11 -12.91
CA ILE A 208 -18.66 7.14 -13.36
C ILE A 208 -17.50 7.28 -12.37
N LEU A 209 -17.79 7.38 -11.08
CA LEU A 209 -16.77 7.52 -10.04
C LEU A 209 -15.89 6.28 -9.94
N SER A 210 -16.46 5.08 -10.07
CA SER A 210 -15.68 3.83 -10.10
C SER A 210 -14.64 3.84 -11.22
N HIS A 211 -15.05 4.19 -12.45
CA HIS A 211 -14.12 4.30 -13.58
C HIS A 211 -13.13 5.45 -13.41
N PHE A 212 -13.58 6.58 -12.86
CA PHE A 212 -12.73 7.74 -12.61
C PHE A 212 -11.60 7.41 -11.62
N TYR A 213 -11.92 6.79 -10.48
CA TYR A 213 -10.93 6.39 -9.49
C TYR A 213 -9.99 5.30 -10.01
N ALA A 214 -10.48 4.34 -10.82
CA ALA A 214 -9.61 3.38 -11.49
C ALA A 214 -8.58 4.08 -12.38
N ARG A 215 -8.97 5.16 -13.07
CA ARG A 215 -8.05 5.98 -13.86
C ARG A 215 -7.09 6.80 -12.99
N CYS A 216 -7.59 7.44 -11.94
CA CYS A 216 -6.75 8.19 -10.99
C CYS A 216 -5.66 7.34 -10.36
N GLY A 217 -5.91 6.04 -10.15
CA GLY A 217 -4.90 5.12 -9.61
C GLY A 217 -3.80 4.74 -10.61
N ALA A 218 -4.01 4.96 -11.91
CA ALA A 218 -3.10 4.57 -12.98
C ALA A 218 -2.35 5.76 -13.60
N GLU A 219 -2.96 6.94 -13.65
CA GLU A 219 -2.45 8.11 -14.37
C GLU A 219 -2.73 9.41 -13.60
N PHE A 220 -1.89 10.43 -13.81
CA PHE A 220 -2.20 11.77 -13.33
C PHE A 220 -3.35 12.38 -14.12
N VAL A 221 -4.37 12.88 -13.40
CA VAL A 221 -5.52 13.53 -14.01
C VAL A 221 -5.16 14.94 -14.45
N THR A 222 -4.79 15.08 -15.72
CA THR A 222 -4.62 16.37 -16.39
C THR A 222 -5.94 16.87 -17.00
N GLN A 223 -5.98 18.11 -17.47
CA GLN A 223 -7.13 18.64 -18.20
C GLN A 223 -7.43 17.80 -19.47
N LYS A 224 -6.38 17.37 -20.17
CA LYS A 224 -6.49 16.48 -21.34
C LYS A 224 -7.08 15.12 -20.95
N ALA A 225 -6.53 14.48 -19.91
CA ALA A 225 -7.04 13.20 -19.41
C ALA A 225 -8.50 13.30 -18.95
N THR A 226 -8.91 14.43 -18.37
CA THR A 226 -10.30 14.69 -17.98
C THR A 226 -11.23 14.74 -19.20
N GLN A 227 -10.79 15.38 -20.29
CA GLN A 227 -11.59 15.44 -21.52
C GLN A 227 -11.68 14.08 -22.23
N GLU A 228 -10.59 13.31 -22.22
CA GLU A 228 -10.55 11.93 -22.72
C GLU A 228 -11.51 11.04 -21.92
N PHE A 229 -11.44 11.09 -20.59
CA PHE A 229 -12.35 10.35 -19.71
C PHE A 229 -13.83 10.69 -19.96
N VAL A 230 -14.16 11.97 -20.13
CA VAL A 230 -15.55 12.39 -20.47
C VAL A 230 -15.99 11.83 -21.82
N ARG A 231 -15.08 11.72 -22.78
CA ARG A 231 -15.36 11.14 -24.11
C ARG A 231 -15.58 9.64 -24.02
N GLU A 232 -14.70 8.93 -23.30
CA GLU A 232 -14.81 7.48 -23.03
C GLU A 232 -16.15 7.15 -22.36
N MET A 233 -16.51 7.85 -21.27
CA MET A 233 -17.77 7.62 -20.56
C MET A 233 -19.02 7.89 -21.42
N ARG A 234 -18.92 8.82 -22.37
CA ARG A 234 -19.99 9.05 -23.34
C ARG A 234 -20.08 7.93 -24.39
N GLN A 235 -18.93 7.50 -24.92
CA GLN A 235 -18.87 6.53 -26.02
C GLN A 235 -19.23 5.12 -25.53
N ASP A 236 -18.70 4.70 -24.39
CA ASP A 236 -18.79 3.33 -23.92
C ASP A 236 -20.03 3.08 -23.07
N TYR A 237 -20.49 4.09 -22.32
CA TYR A 237 -21.60 3.97 -21.37
C TYR A 237 -22.80 4.88 -21.68
N GLY A 238 -22.70 5.73 -22.71
CA GLY A 238 -23.80 6.61 -23.11
C GLY A 238 -24.08 7.79 -22.15
N PHE A 239 -23.18 8.06 -21.18
CA PHE A 239 -23.40 9.15 -20.23
C PHE A 239 -23.26 10.53 -20.88
N SER A 240 -24.12 11.47 -20.49
CA SER A 240 -24.00 12.85 -20.98
C SER A 240 -22.72 13.51 -20.43
N PRO A 241 -21.99 14.32 -21.23
CA PRO A 241 -20.78 15.01 -20.76
C PRO A 241 -21.00 15.87 -19.52
N ARG A 242 -22.20 16.47 -19.39
CA ARG A 242 -22.60 17.24 -18.21
C ARG A 242 -22.62 16.36 -16.96
N LYS A 243 -23.27 15.19 -17.03
CA LYS A 243 -23.37 14.25 -15.92
C LYS A 243 -22.01 13.77 -15.43
N VAL A 244 -21.11 13.45 -16.37
CA VAL A 244 -19.74 13.01 -16.03
C VAL A 244 -18.97 14.11 -15.30
N LYS A 245 -19.02 15.35 -15.82
CA LYS A 245 -18.36 16.51 -15.17
C LYS A 245 -18.93 16.83 -13.80
N GLU A 246 -20.25 16.78 -13.63
CA GLU A 246 -20.91 16.98 -12.34
C GLU A 246 -20.49 15.91 -11.32
N ALA A 247 -20.36 14.65 -11.76
CA ALA A 247 -19.92 13.55 -10.89
C ALA A 247 -18.46 13.68 -10.45
N ILE A 248 -17.53 13.95 -11.37
CA ILE A 248 -16.09 13.96 -11.04
C ILE A 248 -15.60 15.30 -10.47
N GLY A 249 -16.30 16.39 -10.74
CA GLY A 249 -15.89 17.76 -10.38
C GLY A 249 -15.44 17.93 -8.92
N PRO A 250 -16.20 17.42 -7.92
CA PRO A 250 -15.80 17.48 -6.52
C PRO A 250 -14.50 16.75 -6.18
N HIS A 251 -14.08 15.78 -7.00
CA HIS A 251 -12.96 14.88 -6.73
C HIS A 251 -11.68 15.26 -7.48
N LEU A 252 -11.74 16.21 -8.41
CA LEU A 252 -10.58 16.61 -9.22
C LEU A 252 -9.39 17.07 -8.36
N ASN A 253 -9.67 17.73 -7.23
CA ASN A 253 -8.64 18.26 -6.33
C ASN A 253 -7.90 17.18 -5.53
N SER A 254 -8.47 15.98 -5.35
CA SER A 254 -7.87 14.90 -4.58
C SER A 254 -7.26 13.79 -5.43
N THR A 255 -7.29 13.94 -6.75
CA THR A 255 -6.76 12.95 -7.72
C THR A 255 -5.30 12.58 -7.48
N ILE A 256 -4.46 13.57 -7.14
CA ILE A 256 -3.03 13.35 -6.85
C ILE A 256 -2.87 12.46 -5.63
N ASP A 257 -3.58 12.77 -4.55
CA ASP A 257 -3.44 12.01 -3.32
C ASP A 257 -4.02 10.58 -3.45
N TYR A 258 -5.05 10.42 -4.28
CA TYR A 258 -5.57 9.10 -4.65
C TYR A 258 -4.53 8.30 -5.43
N PHE A 259 -3.93 8.90 -6.47
CA PHE A 259 -2.83 8.30 -7.23
C PHE A 259 -1.70 7.84 -6.32
N GLU A 260 -1.27 8.68 -5.38
CA GLU A 260 -0.20 8.36 -4.45
C GLU A 260 -0.54 7.16 -3.55
N SER A 261 -1.77 7.11 -3.03
CA SER A 261 -2.23 6.01 -2.19
C SER A 261 -2.21 4.70 -2.97
N THR A 262 -2.76 4.69 -4.18
CA THR A 262 -2.76 3.51 -5.07
C THR A 262 -1.34 3.13 -5.49
N TYR A 263 -0.47 4.09 -5.79
CA TYR A 263 0.91 3.83 -6.18
C TYR A 263 1.70 3.10 -5.08
N ILE A 264 1.55 3.53 -3.83
CA ILE A 264 2.18 2.85 -2.68
C ILE A 264 1.63 1.45 -2.49
N GLU A 265 0.32 1.25 -2.60
CA GLU A 265 -0.30 -0.08 -2.51
C GLU A 265 0.23 -1.03 -3.59
N LEU A 266 0.21 -0.59 -4.86
CA LEU A 266 0.71 -1.36 -5.99
C LEU A 266 2.17 -1.77 -5.82
N SER A 267 3.02 -0.85 -5.33
CA SER A 267 4.45 -1.09 -5.11
C SER A 267 4.75 -2.20 -4.09
N ARG A 268 3.75 -2.58 -3.28
CA ARG A 268 3.87 -3.52 -2.16
C ARG A 268 3.04 -4.80 -2.34
N SER A 269 2.33 -4.93 -3.45
CA SER A 269 1.35 -6.01 -3.68
C SER A 269 1.95 -7.41 -3.76
N GLY A 270 3.11 -7.58 -4.40
CA GLY A 270 3.69 -8.91 -4.68
C GLY A 270 2.93 -9.75 -5.72
N ASP A 271 1.82 -9.26 -6.28
CA ASP A 271 1.02 -9.94 -7.33
C ASP A 271 1.51 -9.49 -8.72
N SER A 272 1.66 -10.45 -9.64
CA SER A 272 2.09 -10.20 -11.03
C SER A 272 1.13 -9.30 -11.81
N ARG A 273 -0.18 -9.33 -11.52
CA ARG A 273 -1.17 -8.45 -12.17
C ARG A 273 -1.00 -7.00 -11.73
N ASP A 274 -0.63 -6.79 -10.48
CA ASP A 274 -0.41 -5.47 -9.92
C ASP A 274 0.98 -4.93 -10.27
N ALA A 275 1.95 -5.80 -10.58
CA ALA A 275 3.25 -5.40 -11.11
C ALA A 275 3.13 -4.55 -12.39
N ILE A 276 2.32 -4.98 -13.37
CA ILE A 276 2.11 -4.19 -14.60
C ILE A 276 1.43 -2.84 -14.31
N LYS A 277 0.51 -2.79 -13.33
CA LYS A 277 -0.11 -1.53 -12.93
C LYS A 277 0.92 -0.61 -12.25
N PHE A 278 1.83 -1.19 -11.45
CA PHE A 278 2.93 -0.47 -10.82
C PHE A 278 3.91 0.09 -11.87
N GLU A 279 4.25 -0.67 -12.91
CA GLU A 279 5.05 -0.21 -14.05
C GLU A 279 4.42 1.02 -14.71
N LYS A 280 3.11 0.96 -15.02
CA LYS A 280 2.37 2.06 -15.66
C LYS A 280 2.24 3.30 -14.78
N ALA A 281 1.99 3.11 -13.48
CA ALA A 281 1.96 4.23 -12.55
C ALA A 281 3.35 4.87 -12.38
N THR A 282 4.42 4.07 -12.38
CA THR A 282 5.81 4.55 -12.39
C THR A 282 6.11 5.34 -13.67
N GLN A 283 5.65 4.86 -14.83
CA GLN A 283 5.72 5.58 -16.10
C GLN A 283 5.05 6.97 -16.00
N ALA A 284 3.85 7.05 -15.41
CA ALA A 284 3.15 8.31 -15.24
C ALA A 284 3.94 9.31 -14.38
N ILE A 285 4.66 8.86 -13.34
CA ILE A 285 5.55 9.72 -12.54
C ILE A 285 6.70 10.26 -13.38
N PHE A 286 7.44 9.39 -14.08
CA PHE A 286 8.56 9.84 -14.90
C PHE A 286 8.13 10.78 -16.02
N ARG A 287 6.99 10.50 -16.66
CA ARG A 287 6.44 11.32 -17.75
C ARG A 287 5.89 12.65 -17.27
N ASP A 288 4.92 12.62 -16.35
CA ASP A 288 4.08 13.78 -16.04
C ASP A 288 4.67 14.68 -14.94
N ARG A 289 5.60 14.15 -14.14
CA ARG A 289 6.23 14.89 -13.02
C ARG A 289 7.71 15.13 -13.22
N LEU A 290 8.45 14.14 -13.71
CA LEU A 290 9.90 14.23 -13.91
C LEU A 290 10.30 14.57 -15.36
N ARG A 291 9.31 14.79 -16.23
CA ARG A 291 9.42 15.34 -17.59
C ARG A 291 10.25 14.49 -18.56
N PHE A 292 10.35 13.20 -18.34
CA PHE A 292 10.96 12.29 -19.32
C PHE A 292 9.98 11.96 -20.44
N VAL A 293 10.49 11.72 -21.65
CA VAL A 293 9.75 10.91 -22.62
C VAL A 293 9.90 9.46 -22.20
N VAL A 294 8.78 8.75 -22.01
CA VAL A 294 8.79 7.40 -21.42
C VAL A 294 8.11 6.39 -22.31
N GLU A 295 8.82 5.30 -22.62
CA GLU A 295 8.28 4.12 -23.26
C GLU A 295 8.15 2.96 -22.25
N HIS A 296 6.98 2.30 -22.24
CA HIS A 296 6.78 1.05 -21.50
C HIS A 296 7.26 -0.13 -22.35
N THR A 297 8.36 -0.75 -21.93
CA THR A 297 9.13 -1.73 -22.70
C THR A 297 9.15 -3.13 -22.09
N GLY A 298 8.67 -3.32 -20.85
CA GLY A 298 8.75 -4.59 -20.13
C GLY A 298 8.09 -5.79 -20.83
N GLN A 299 7.08 -5.55 -21.67
CA GLN A 299 6.40 -6.60 -22.45
C GLN A 299 6.98 -6.82 -23.85
N ARG A 300 7.97 -6.00 -24.26
CA ARG A 300 8.61 -6.12 -25.57
C ARG A 300 9.69 -7.20 -25.51
N ARG A 301 9.72 -8.03 -26.55
CA ARG A 301 10.83 -8.94 -26.81
C ARG A 301 11.86 -8.24 -27.68
N ARG A 302 13.12 -8.60 -27.48
CA ARG A 302 14.18 -8.11 -28.35
C ARG A 302 13.98 -8.62 -29.78
N PRO A 303 14.13 -7.75 -30.81
CA PRO A 303 14.05 -8.18 -32.19
C PRO A 303 15.28 -9.00 -32.61
N LYS A 304 16.42 -8.79 -31.92
CA LYS A 304 17.66 -9.52 -32.13
C LYS A 304 18.04 -10.22 -30.83
N GLY A 305 18.19 -11.55 -30.86
CA GLY A 305 18.64 -12.33 -29.71
C GLY A 305 17.54 -12.78 -28.75
N VAL A 306 17.94 -13.17 -27.54
CA VAL A 306 17.06 -13.73 -26.49
C VAL A 306 16.88 -12.70 -25.37
N GLY A 307 15.70 -12.69 -24.76
CA GLY A 307 15.35 -11.83 -23.64
C GLY A 307 14.41 -10.68 -23.98
N GLY A 308 14.23 -9.78 -23.02
CA GLY A 308 13.41 -8.58 -23.13
C GLY A 308 14.18 -7.32 -22.73
N TYR A 309 13.45 -6.25 -22.48
CA TYR A 309 14.00 -4.99 -21.97
C TYR A 309 13.62 -4.78 -20.51
N ALA A 310 14.19 -3.76 -19.88
CA ALA A 310 13.69 -3.24 -18.61
C ALA A 310 12.24 -2.75 -18.79
N ASP A 311 11.53 -2.57 -17.68
CA ASP A 311 10.12 -2.17 -17.71
C ASP A 311 9.89 -0.84 -18.42
N LEU A 312 10.76 0.15 -18.18
CA LEU A 312 10.68 1.49 -18.76
C LEU A 312 11.98 1.90 -19.45
N PHE A 313 11.84 2.60 -20.56
CA PHE A 313 12.90 3.34 -21.23
C PHE A 313 12.58 4.83 -21.18
N LEU A 314 13.53 5.62 -20.69
CA LEU A 314 13.40 7.05 -20.44
C LEU A 314 14.32 7.82 -21.37
N ILE A 315 13.85 8.96 -21.88
CA ILE A 315 14.65 9.90 -22.68
C ILE A 315 14.53 11.26 -22.04
N ALA A 316 15.66 11.87 -21.74
CA ALA A 316 15.75 13.19 -21.11
C ALA A 316 15.30 14.29 -22.08
N GLU A 317 14.96 15.47 -21.54
CA GLU A 317 14.51 16.63 -22.31
C GLU A 317 15.59 17.18 -23.26
N ASP A 318 16.87 16.93 -22.95
CA ASP A 318 17.99 17.30 -23.82
C ASP A 318 18.10 16.43 -25.08
N ASN A 319 17.36 15.32 -25.14
CA ASN A 319 17.37 14.34 -26.23
C ASN A 319 18.79 13.82 -26.57
N GLN A 320 19.68 13.82 -25.57
CA GLN A 320 21.04 13.27 -25.62
C GLN A 320 21.19 12.10 -24.65
N HIS A 321 20.46 12.13 -23.53
CA HIS A 321 20.58 11.12 -22.49
C HIS A 321 19.32 10.25 -22.40
N CYS A 322 19.53 9.00 -22.05
CA CYS A 322 18.48 8.03 -21.78
C CYS A 322 18.78 7.22 -20.52
N ALA A 323 17.75 6.55 -20.01
CA ALA A 323 17.85 5.68 -18.85
C ALA A 323 16.91 4.48 -18.97
N ILE A 324 17.22 3.42 -18.23
CA ILE A 324 16.36 2.24 -18.11
C ILE A 324 15.90 2.07 -16.67
N VAL A 325 14.64 1.72 -16.47
CA VAL A 325 14.07 1.51 -15.14
C VAL A 325 13.36 0.17 -15.10
N ASP A 326 13.71 -0.62 -14.09
CA ASP A 326 13.09 -1.91 -13.81
C ASP A 326 12.29 -1.81 -12.50
N THR A 327 11.02 -2.15 -12.53
CA THR A 327 10.14 -2.02 -11.38
C THR A 327 9.94 -3.39 -10.70
N LYS A 328 9.72 -3.35 -9.40
CA LYS A 328 9.46 -4.52 -8.57
C LYS A 328 8.38 -4.19 -7.56
N ALA A 329 7.18 -4.72 -7.78
CA ALA A 329 6.07 -4.64 -6.84
C ALA A 329 6.36 -5.51 -5.60
N SER A 330 7.32 -5.11 -4.79
CA SER A 330 7.76 -5.80 -3.58
C SER A 330 8.01 -4.79 -2.46
N PRO A 331 7.48 -5.05 -1.25
CA PRO A 331 7.74 -4.22 -0.08
C PRO A 331 9.18 -4.36 0.44
N ARG A 332 9.89 -5.45 0.08
CA ARG A 332 11.28 -5.72 0.49
C ARG A 332 12.03 -6.46 -0.61
N TYR A 333 12.36 -5.75 -1.67
CA TYR A 333 13.12 -6.30 -2.77
C TYR A 333 14.60 -6.45 -2.39
N SER A 334 15.14 -7.65 -2.54
CA SER A 334 16.53 -7.98 -2.19
C SER A 334 17.51 -7.93 -3.35
N LEU A 335 17.03 -7.61 -4.57
CA LEU A 335 17.82 -7.61 -5.80
C LEU A 335 18.57 -8.94 -6.01
N PRO A 336 17.86 -10.04 -6.33
CA PRO A 336 18.47 -11.34 -6.47
C PRO A 336 19.47 -11.37 -7.64
N HIS A 337 20.42 -12.32 -7.58
CA HIS A 337 21.48 -12.46 -8.59
C HIS A 337 20.95 -12.59 -10.03
N ALA A 338 19.82 -13.28 -10.22
CA ALA A 338 19.19 -13.42 -11.52
C ALA A 338 18.79 -12.06 -12.14
N ASP A 339 18.32 -11.11 -11.33
CA ASP A 339 17.96 -9.78 -11.84
C ASP A 339 19.21 -8.92 -12.10
N CYS A 340 20.28 -9.11 -11.32
CA CYS A 340 21.59 -8.52 -11.62
C CYS A 340 22.09 -8.97 -13.01
N ILE A 341 22.01 -10.28 -13.30
CA ILE A 341 22.38 -10.84 -14.61
C ILE A 341 21.51 -10.28 -15.73
N LYS A 342 20.19 -10.14 -15.53
CA LYS A 342 19.32 -9.55 -16.56
C LYS A 342 19.73 -8.11 -16.87
N MET A 343 20.01 -7.31 -15.85
CA MET A 343 20.41 -5.92 -16.03
C MET A 343 21.74 -5.82 -16.82
N THR A 344 22.78 -6.56 -16.41
CA THR A 344 24.12 -6.46 -17.02
C THR A 344 24.26 -7.24 -18.32
N GLY A 345 23.59 -8.38 -18.46
CA GLY A 345 23.69 -9.27 -19.62
C GLY A 345 22.62 -9.03 -20.68
N THR A 346 21.51 -8.36 -20.36
CA THR A 346 20.38 -8.16 -21.29
C THR A 346 19.95 -6.71 -21.42
N TYR A 347 19.68 -5.99 -20.33
CA TYR A 347 19.08 -4.66 -20.47
C TYR A 347 20.10 -3.59 -20.88
N ILE A 348 21.19 -3.44 -20.11
CA ILE A 348 22.23 -2.45 -20.37
C ILE A 348 22.90 -2.64 -21.73
N PRO A 349 23.28 -3.85 -22.18
CA PRO A 349 23.99 -3.98 -23.46
C PRO A 349 23.10 -3.71 -24.69
N ASN A 350 21.78 -3.76 -24.53
CA ASN A 350 20.85 -3.76 -25.65
C ASN A 350 19.87 -2.57 -25.65
N TYR A 351 20.07 -1.57 -24.78
CA TYR A 351 19.23 -0.37 -24.73
C TYR A 351 19.19 0.39 -26.06
N SER A 352 20.28 0.35 -26.84
CA SER A 352 20.39 1.06 -28.12
C SER A 352 19.39 0.59 -29.17
N GLU A 353 18.87 -0.64 -29.04
CA GLU A 353 17.77 -1.15 -29.87
C GLU A 353 16.47 -0.35 -29.69
N LEU A 354 16.31 0.34 -28.55
CA LEU A 354 15.16 1.20 -28.23
C LEU A 354 15.36 2.65 -28.70
N CYS A 355 16.58 3.05 -29.07
CA CYS A 355 16.87 4.43 -29.45
C CYS A 355 16.28 4.83 -30.81
N ALA A 356 15.76 3.87 -31.60
CA ALA A 356 15.12 4.12 -32.90
C ALA A 356 16.00 4.96 -33.86
N GLY A 357 17.31 4.73 -33.85
CA GLY A 357 18.29 5.45 -34.68
C GLY A 357 18.82 6.76 -34.08
N ARG A 358 18.37 7.16 -32.88
CA ARG A 358 18.95 8.29 -32.15
C ARG A 358 20.27 7.88 -31.49
N GLU A 359 21.24 8.78 -31.48
CA GLU A 359 22.46 8.66 -30.67
C GLU A 359 22.16 9.16 -29.25
N LEU A 360 21.78 8.25 -28.35
CA LEU A 360 21.50 8.55 -26.95
C LEU A 360 22.52 7.84 -26.06
N GLU A 361 23.04 8.55 -25.06
CA GLU A 361 23.90 7.99 -24.03
C GLU A 361 23.06 7.39 -22.89
N LEU A 362 23.34 6.14 -22.50
CA LEU A 362 22.71 5.54 -21.34
C LEU A 362 23.36 6.06 -20.05
N GLU A 363 22.70 7.02 -19.41
CA GLU A 363 23.23 7.75 -18.26
C GLU A 363 23.10 6.95 -16.96
N PHE A 364 21.99 6.24 -16.77
CA PHE A 364 21.79 5.38 -15.60
C PHE A 364 20.81 4.23 -15.85
N ALA A 365 20.92 3.22 -14.99
CA ALA A 365 19.89 2.21 -14.77
C ALA A 365 19.31 2.39 -13.37
N SER A 366 18.03 2.08 -13.16
CA SER A 366 17.43 2.17 -11.83
C SER A 366 16.45 1.04 -11.54
N TYR A 367 16.40 0.61 -10.29
CA TYR A 367 15.31 -0.20 -9.78
C TYR A 367 14.32 0.67 -9.00
N VAL A 368 13.03 0.43 -9.17
CA VAL A 368 11.97 1.05 -8.34
C VAL A 368 11.18 -0.04 -7.62
N ALA A 369 11.11 0.02 -6.29
CA ALA A 369 10.36 -0.96 -5.50
C ALA A 369 9.60 -0.33 -4.33
N GLY A 370 8.68 -1.07 -3.72
CA GLY A 370 7.99 -0.63 -2.49
C GLY A 370 8.96 -0.45 -1.31
N GLY A 371 9.99 -1.27 -1.24
CA GLY A 371 11.10 -1.15 -0.28
C GLY A 371 12.24 -2.10 -0.61
N TYR A 372 13.37 -1.98 0.09
CA TYR A 372 14.58 -2.78 -0.15
C TYR A 372 15.06 -3.51 1.12
N SER A 373 15.81 -4.60 0.94
CA SER A 373 16.37 -5.38 2.04
C SER A 373 17.68 -6.07 1.66
N GLY A 374 18.53 -6.37 2.64
CA GLY A 374 19.82 -7.04 2.40
C GLY A 374 20.83 -6.12 1.70
N ASP A 375 21.81 -6.72 1.04
CA ASP A 375 22.99 -6.03 0.50
C ASP A 375 22.78 -5.43 -0.91
N VAL A 376 21.63 -4.77 -1.12
CA VAL A 376 21.26 -4.18 -2.43
C VAL A 376 22.34 -3.23 -2.93
N LEU A 377 22.92 -2.40 -2.06
CA LEU A 377 23.98 -1.46 -2.43
C LEU A 377 25.21 -2.16 -3.02
N THR A 378 25.60 -3.31 -2.46
CA THR A 378 26.71 -4.12 -2.99
C THR A 378 26.37 -4.62 -4.40
N ARG A 379 25.15 -5.13 -4.60
CA ARG A 379 24.67 -5.59 -5.91
C ARG A 379 24.60 -4.48 -6.96
N LEU A 380 24.17 -3.28 -6.58
CA LEU A 380 24.18 -2.12 -7.48
C LEU A 380 25.60 -1.76 -7.94
N ARG A 381 26.58 -1.82 -7.03
CA ARG A 381 27.99 -1.59 -7.36
C ARG A 381 28.55 -2.68 -8.28
N GLU A 382 28.15 -3.94 -8.10
CA GLU A 382 28.49 -5.04 -9.02
C GLU A 382 27.91 -4.78 -10.43
N ILE A 383 26.64 -4.37 -10.51
CA ILE A 383 26.00 -4.01 -11.78
C ILE A 383 26.74 -2.85 -12.45
N GLN A 384 27.08 -1.80 -11.70
CA GLN A 384 27.84 -0.67 -12.24
C GLN A 384 29.22 -1.10 -12.77
N HIS A 385 29.95 -1.92 -12.01
CA HIS A 385 31.28 -2.38 -12.42
C HIS A 385 31.21 -3.22 -13.72
N GLN A 386 30.21 -4.09 -13.85
CA GLN A 386 30.06 -4.96 -15.02
C GLN A 386 29.46 -4.22 -16.23
N GLY A 387 28.39 -3.46 -16.01
CA GLY A 387 27.63 -2.75 -17.05
C GLY A 387 28.24 -1.40 -17.46
N LYS A 388 29.19 -0.87 -16.68
CA LYS A 388 29.82 0.45 -16.87
C LYS A 388 28.84 1.63 -16.89
N VAL A 389 27.66 1.43 -16.31
CA VAL A 389 26.59 2.44 -16.18
C VAL A 389 26.19 2.50 -14.71
N PRO A 390 26.05 3.70 -14.11
CA PRO A 390 25.54 3.83 -12.74
C PRO A 390 24.19 3.12 -12.55
N CYS A 391 24.02 2.42 -11.42
CA CYS A 391 22.78 1.72 -11.13
C CYS A 391 22.25 2.08 -9.75
N SER A 392 21.07 2.68 -9.69
CA SER A 392 20.41 3.08 -8.44
C SER A 392 19.26 2.17 -8.05
N ALA A 393 18.83 2.28 -6.80
CA ALA A 393 17.59 1.71 -6.29
C ALA A 393 16.81 2.81 -5.57
N ILE A 394 15.51 2.95 -5.83
CA ILE A 394 14.68 3.99 -5.20
C ILE A 394 13.34 3.43 -4.74
N THR A 395 12.93 3.78 -3.52
CA THR A 395 11.62 3.39 -3.01
C THR A 395 10.52 4.16 -3.72
N ALA A 396 9.34 3.55 -3.87
CA ALA A 396 8.15 4.19 -4.40
C ALA A 396 7.82 5.49 -3.64
N ARG A 397 7.94 5.47 -2.30
CA ARG A 397 7.74 6.67 -1.46
C ARG A 397 8.74 7.77 -1.79
N LYS A 398 10.02 7.43 -1.93
CA LYS A 398 11.05 8.41 -2.23
C LYS A 398 10.89 9.02 -3.63
N LEU A 399 10.53 8.19 -4.61
CA LEU A 399 10.22 8.68 -5.96
C LEU A 399 9.03 9.65 -5.95
N LEU A 400 7.96 9.33 -5.23
CA LEU A 400 6.83 10.26 -5.04
C LEU A 400 7.26 11.57 -4.35
N GLN A 401 8.12 11.49 -3.32
CA GLN A 401 8.62 12.68 -2.64
C GLN A 401 9.36 13.62 -3.61
N ILE A 402 10.19 13.06 -4.50
CA ILE A 402 10.92 13.82 -5.51
C ILE A 402 9.96 14.41 -6.53
N ALA A 403 8.99 13.62 -7.00
CA ALA A 403 7.97 14.06 -7.95
C ALA A 403 7.08 15.20 -7.43
N LYS A 404 7.04 15.42 -6.11
CA LYS A 404 6.33 16.55 -5.47
C LYS A 404 7.16 17.83 -5.38
N ALA A 405 8.49 17.75 -5.42
CA ALA A 405 9.35 18.93 -5.34
C ALA A 405 9.12 19.79 -6.60
N LYS A 406 8.72 21.06 -6.43
CA LYS A 406 8.44 21.98 -7.55
C LYS A 406 9.46 23.13 -7.59
N PRO A 407 9.96 23.49 -8.80
CA PRO A 407 9.89 22.71 -10.04
C PRO A 407 10.72 21.42 -9.90
N ALA A 408 10.26 20.33 -10.52
CA ALA A 408 11.06 19.12 -10.61
C ALA A 408 12.21 19.43 -11.58
N ASP A 409 13.40 19.62 -11.04
CA ASP A 409 14.62 19.77 -11.81
C ASP A 409 15.02 18.39 -12.35
N GLN A 410 14.77 18.17 -13.65
CA GLN A 410 15.12 16.90 -14.29
C GLN A 410 16.63 16.63 -14.21
N GLU A 411 17.47 17.65 -14.28
CA GLU A 411 18.92 17.51 -14.16
C GLU A 411 19.31 17.06 -12.75
N ALA A 412 18.72 17.66 -11.72
CA ALA A 412 18.91 17.20 -10.34
C ALA A 412 18.41 15.76 -10.12
N CYS A 413 17.28 15.39 -10.73
CA CYS A 413 16.75 14.03 -10.67
C CYS A 413 17.72 13.02 -11.32
N ARG A 414 18.23 13.34 -12.51
CA ARG A 414 19.24 12.56 -13.23
C ARG A 414 20.51 12.44 -12.41
N ALA A 415 21.08 13.56 -11.96
CA ALA A 415 22.29 13.57 -11.13
C ALA A 415 22.16 12.77 -9.82
N MET A 416 20.95 12.69 -9.26
CA MET A 416 20.68 11.82 -8.12
C MET A 416 20.64 10.35 -8.55
N LEU A 417 19.86 9.99 -9.58
CA LEU A 417 19.69 8.59 -10.02
C LEU A 417 20.95 8.00 -10.68
N SER A 418 21.87 8.85 -11.14
CA SER A 418 23.20 8.49 -11.67
C SER A 418 24.24 8.19 -10.59
N LYS A 419 23.83 8.02 -9.33
CA LYS A 419 24.68 7.54 -8.24
C LYS A 419 24.23 6.15 -7.81
N SER A 420 25.18 5.23 -7.71
CA SER A 420 24.90 3.88 -7.20
C SER A 420 24.62 3.90 -5.71
N CYS A 421 23.35 4.09 -5.38
CA CYS A 421 22.84 4.29 -4.03
C CYS A 421 21.44 3.68 -3.89
N VAL A 422 21.04 3.44 -2.65
CA VAL A 422 19.67 3.05 -2.29
C VAL A 422 18.99 4.28 -1.67
N TYR A 423 17.93 4.74 -2.30
CA TYR A 423 17.15 5.90 -1.90
C TYR A 423 15.88 5.46 -1.19
N GLY A 424 15.91 5.53 0.15
CA GLY A 424 14.82 5.19 1.08
C GLY A 424 13.83 6.31 1.30
#